data_AF-I6Z6K1-F1
#
_entry.id   AF-I6Z6K1-F1
#
_cell.length_a   1.000
_cell.length_b   1.000
_cell.length_c   1.000
_cell.angle_alpha   90.00
_cell.angle_beta   90.00
_cell.angle_gamma   90.00
#
_symmetry.space_group_name_H-M   'P 1'
#
loop_
_entity.id
_entity.type
_entity.pdbx_description
1 polymer ?
#
loop_
_entity_poly.entity_id
_entity_poly.type
_entity_poly.pdbx_seq_one_letter_code
_entity_poly.pdbx_strand_id
1 'polypeptide(L)'
;MLTIQELEESEALQTIVIPLIVPTDDEVENIKDLDLSKSALNACYSKPIHNKKGELQSFFEVEIKFEGEHNLPPKEEWFYVFTDGGDGFKARFVGKKTKRLSAFEDKEIIGSWIKERLMNLEIIPEFKFVIQDHFKEGVITREMLEEYGGDKLILKKTTKFKKDENKKRRAVWLFSFPSKNYSNKELSEMGNRVFFLPKSAWK
;
A
#
# COMPACT_ATOMS: atom_id res chain seq x y z
N MET A 1 -14.26 15.26 -13.38
CA MET A 1 -13.15 14.69 -12.59
C MET A 1 -13.75 13.52 -11.83
N LEU A 2 -13.14 12.33 -11.84
CA LEU A 2 -13.68 11.20 -11.05
C LEU A 2 -13.46 11.50 -9.57
N THR A 3 -14.51 11.43 -8.78
CA THR A 3 -14.48 11.58 -7.32
C THR A 3 -14.32 10.22 -6.64
N ILE A 4 -13.85 10.20 -5.38
CA ILE A 4 -13.74 8.95 -4.61
C ILE A 4 -15.12 8.32 -4.38
N GLN A 5 -16.12 9.13 -4.04
CA GLN A 5 -17.49 8.66 -3.85
C GLN A 5 -18.02 7.92 -5.10
N GLU A 6 -17.78 8.46 -6.31
CA GLU A 6 -18.16 7.77 -7.56
C GLU A 6 -17.44 6.43 -7.77
N LEU A 7 -16.22 6.26 -7.24
CA LEU A 7 -15.47 5.00 -7.31
C LEU A 7 -15.96 4.00 -6.26
N GLU A 8 -16.25 4.46 -5.05
CA GLU A 8 -16.83 3.66 -3.97
C GLU A 8 -18.21 3.11 -4.37
N GLU A 9 -19.07 3.95 -4.94
CA GLU A 9 -20.42 3.59 -5.40
C GLU A 9 -20.43 2.80 -6.72
N SER A 10 -19.33 2.81 -7.49
CA SER A 10 -19.28 2.09 -8.76
C SER A 10 -19.40 0.57 -8.60
N GLU A 11 -19.95 -0.10 -9.61
CA GLU A 11 -19.95 -1.56 -9.65
C GLU A 11 -18.52 -2.12 -9.66
N ALA A 12 -18.31 -3.18 -8.88
CA ALA A 12 -17.06 -3.93 -8.86
C ALA A 12 -17.07 -4.99 -9.98
N LEU A 13 -16.26 -4.79 -11.02
CA LEU A 13 -16.02 -5.82 -12.03
C LEU A 13 -15.22 -7.00 -11.47
N GLN A 14 -14.40 -6.74 -10.46
CA GLN A 14 -13.62 -7.73 -9.73
C GLN A 14 -13.14 -7.12 -8.41
N THR A 15 -13.05 -7.93 -7.37
CA THR A 15 -12.45 -7.53 -6.09
C THR A 15 -11.36 -8.53 -5.71
N ILE A 16 -10.19 -8.00 -5.35
CA ILE A 16 -9.06 -8.77 -4.85
C ILE A 16 -8.87 -8.38 -3.39
N VAL A 17 -9.02 -9.36 -2.49
CA VAL A 17 -8.76 -9.19 -1.06
C VAL A 17 -7.37 -9.73 -0.77
N ILE A 18 -6.54 -8.93 -0.12
CA ILE A 18 -5.15 -9.24 0.17
C ILE A 18 -4.99 -9.24 1.70
N PRO A 19 -4.98 -10.41 2.35
CA PRO A 19 -4.73 -10.52 3.78
C PRO A 19 -3.34 -9.98 4.13
N LEU A 20 -3.25 -9.23 5.22
CA LEU A 20 -1.99 -8.72 5.76
C LEU A 20 -1.44 -9.74 6.76
N ILE A 21 -0.55 -10.60 6.26
CA ILE A 21 0.17 -11.56 7.11
C ILE A 21 1.31 -10.81 7.79
N VAL A 22 1.26 -10.73 9.11
CA VAL A 22 2.22 -10.01 9.96
C VAL A 22 2.58 -10.86 11.18
N PRO A 23 3.77 -10.67 11.77
CA PRO A 23 4.13 -11.33 13.02
C PRO A 23 3.28 -10.81 14.19
N THR A 24 3.37 -11.49 15.32
CA THR A 24 2.89 -11.03 16.61
C THR A 24 3.96 -10.23 17.36
N ASP A 25 3.58 -9.41 18.33
CA ASP A 25 4.54 -8.75 19.23
C ASP A 25 5.50 -9.77 19.86
N ASP A 26 4.97 -10.88 20.38
CA ASP A 26 5.76 -11.99 20.94
C ASP A 26 6.78 -12.55 19.94
N GLU A 27 6.41 -12.73 18.68
CA GLU A 27 7.32 -13.23 17.63
C GLU A 27 8.42 -12.22 17.28
N VAL A 28 8.14 -10.91 17.37
CA VAL A 28 9.13 -9.86 17.15
C VAL A 28 10.13 -9.81 18.30
N GLU A 29 9.67 -9.92 19.54
CA GLU A 29 10.52 -9.90 20.75
C GLU A 29 11.40 -11.15 20.87
N ASN A 30 10.86 -12.33 20.53
CA ASN A 30 11.47 -13.60 20.92
C ASN A 30 12.36 -14.26 19.85
N ILE A 31 12.57 -13.65 18.67
CA ILE A 31 13.28 -14.33 17.55
C ILE A 31 14.42 -13.48 16.95
N LYS A 32 15.61 -14.11 16.87
CA LYS A 32 16.80 -13.55 16.19
C LYS A 32 16.61 -13.44 14.67
N ASP A 33 15.94 -14.42 14.05
CA ASP A 33 15.77 -14.57 12.60
C ASP A 33 14.30 -14.61 12.18
N LEU A 34 13.57 -13.50 12.40
CA LEU A 34 12.17 -13.39 12.01
C LEU A 34 12.04 -13.39 10.47
N ASP A 35 11.41 -14.43 9.91
CA ASP A 35 11.16 -14.52 8.47
C ASP A 35 10.00 -13.59 8.07
N LEU A 36 10.35 -12.37 7.67
CA LEU A 36 9.40 -11.37 7.18
C LEU A 36 9.18 -11.45 5.66
N SER A 37 9.71 -12.48 4.98
CA SER A 37 9.63 -12.58 3.50
C SER A 37 8.20 -12.71 2.96
N LYS A 38 7.27 -13.15 3.83
CA LYS A 38 5.84 -13.26 3.54
C LYS A 38 5.03 -12.07 4.03
N SER A 39 5.60 -11.20 4.87
CA SER A 39 4.91 -10.00 5.35
C SER A 39 4.99 -8.90 4.30
N ALA A 40 3.85 -8.59 3.69
CA ALA A 40 3.76 -7.58 2.64
C ALA A 40 4.20 -6.20 3.16
N LEU A 41 3.83 -5.84 4.40
CA LEU A 41 4.11 -4.53 4.98
C LEU A 41 5.51 -4.42 5.58
N ASN A 42 6.11 -5.55 5.98
CA ASN A 42 7.44 -5.60 6.58
C ASN A 42 8.54 -6.03 5.60
N ALA A 43 8.25 -6.00 4.29
CA ALA A 43 9.18 -6.42 3.24
C ALA A 43 10.52 -5.64 3.27
N CYS A 44 10.51 -4.41 3.77
CA CYS A 44 11.70 -3.58 3.98
C CYS A 44 12.74 -4.23 4.91
N TYR A 45 12.31 -4.98 5.92
CA TYR A 45 13.21 -5.65 6.88
C TYR A 45 13.83 -6.95 6.35
N SER A 46 13.30 -7.49 5.24
CA SER A 46 13.84 -8.70 4.59
C SER A 46 14.96 -8.38 3.58
N LYS A 47 15.39 -7.12 3.50
CA LYS A 47 16.33 -6.63 2.50
C LYS A 47 17.61 -6.11 3.17
N PRO A 48 18.76 -6.12 2.46
CA PRO A 48 19.98 -5.54 3.00
C PRO A 48 19.81 -4.05 3.29
N ILE A 49 20.55 -3.53 4.28
CA ILE A 49 20.54 -2.11 4.68
C ILE A 49 20.78 -1.16 3.51
N HIS A 50 21.58 -1.59 2.53
CA HIS A 50 21.79 -0.86 1.29
C HIS A 50 21.18 -1.64 0.13
N ASN A 51 20.38 -0.98 -0.70
CA ASN A 51 19.80 -1.58 -1.89
C ASN A 51 20.88 -1.81 -2.97
N LYS A 52 20.48 -2.40 -4.10
CA LYS A 52 21.41 -2.72 -5.21
C LYS A 52 22.13 -1.50 -5.83
N LYS A 53 21.67 -0.29 -5.55
CA LYS A 53 22.28 0.98 -5.99
C LYS A 53 23.15 1.63 -4.91
N GLY A 54 23.27 1.01 -3.73
CA GLY A 54 23.98 1.58 -2.58
C GLY A 54 23.17 2.63 -1.81
N GLU A 55 21.87 2.76 -2.05
CA GLU A 55 21.00 3.67 -1.29
C GLU A 55 20.48 2.96 -0.04
N LEU A 56 20.21 3.71 1.04
CA LEU A 56 19.63 3.14 2.27
C LEU A 56 18.27 2.49 2.00
N GLN A 57 18.02 1.37 2.68
CA GLN A 57 16.77 0.62 2.59
C GLN A 57 15.63 1.45 3.18
N SER A 58 14.68 1.84 2.31
CA SER A 58 13.50 2.61 2.70
C SER A 58 12.61 1.80 3.63
N PHE A 59 12.08 2.47 4.66
CA PHE A 59 11.05 1.93 5.54
C PHE A 59 9.72 1.74 4.79
N PHE A 60 9.46 2.52 3.74
CA PHE A 60 8.22 2.47 2.96
C PHE A 60 8.22 1.38 1.90
N GLU A 61 9.27 0.56 1.80
CA GLU A 61 9.28 -0.53 0.84
C GLU A 61 8.37 -1.69 1.29
N VAL A 62 7.22 -1.81 0.62
CA VAL A 62 6.24 -2.89 0.81
C VAL A 62 6.12 -3.77 -0.43
N GLU A 63 5.64 -5.00 -0.27
CA GLU A 63 5.41 -5.93 -1.38
C GLU A 63 3.98 -6.49 -1.37
N ILE A 64 3.06 -5.76 -2.01
CA ILE A 64 1.66 -6.17 -2.14
C ILE A 64 1.54 -7.31 -3.17
N LYS A 65 1.58 -8.54 -2.66
CA LYS A 65 1.47 -9.79 -3.41
C LYS A 65 0.10 -10.43 -3.20
N PHE A 66 -0.38 -11.12 -4.22
CA PHE A 66 -1.60 -11.91 -4.14
C PHE A 66 -1.55 -13.09 -5.11
N GLU A 67 -2.32 -14.12 -4.78
CA GLU A 67 -2.43 -15.36 -5.55
C GLU A 67 -3.88 -15.60 -5.98
N GLY A 68 -4.08 -16.58 -6.86
CA GLY A 68 -5.37 -16.94 -7.42
C GLY A 68 -5.58 -16.50 -8.86
N GLU A 69 -6.65 -17.02 -9.46
CA GLU A 69 -7.06 -16.68 -10.82
C GLU A 69 -7.86 -15.38 -10.81
N HIS A 70 -7.29 -14.37 -11.47
CA HIS A 70 -7.81 -13.01 -11.51
C HIS A 70 -7.84 -12.53 -12.95
N ASN A 71 -8.89 -11.81 -13.37
CA ASN A 71 -8.99 -11.21 -14.71
C ASN A 71 -8.18 -9.90 -14.79
N LEU A 72 -6.85 -10.07 -14.67
CA LEU A 72 -5.88 -8.98 -14.66
C LEU A 72 -5.56 -8.49 -16.07
N PRO A 73 -5.31 -7.20 -16.24
CA PRO A 73 -4.74 -6.69 -17.49
C PRO A 73 -3.38 -7.35 -17.80
N PRO A 74 -2.97 -7.40 -19.08
CA PRO A 74 -1.63 -7.82 -19.48
C PRO A 74 -0.52 -7.07 -18.72
N LYS A 75 0.66 -7.68 -18.56
CA LYS A 75 1.77 -7.11 -17.77
C LYS A 75 2.29 -5.77 -18.32
N GLU A 76 2.07 -5.51 -19.60
CA GLU A 76 2.41 -4.28 -20.31
C GLU A 76 1.38 -3.17 -20.10
N GLU A 77 0.16 -3.53 -19.67
CA GLU A 77 -0.93 -2.60 -19.51
C GLU A 77 -0.99 -2.02 -18.10
N TRP A 78 -0.89 -0.69 -18.05
CA TRP A 78 -1.01 0.08 -16.82
C TRP A 78 -2.42 0.66 -16.68
N PHE A 79 -2.80 0.92 -15.44
CA PHE A 79 -4.09 1.48 -15.03
C PHE A 79 -3.91 2.53 -13.93
N TYR A 80 -4.96 3.32 -13.70
CA TYR A 80 -4.99 4.23 -12.56
C TYR A 80 -5.48 3.49 -11.31
N VAL A 81 -4.82 3.75 -10.20
CA VAL A 81 -5.28 3.38 -8.85
C VAL A 81 -5.64 4.67 -8.13
N PHE A 82 -6.75 4.67 -7.42
CA PHE A 82 -7.08 5.68 -6.43
C PHE A 82 -7.19 5.02 -5.07
N THR A 83 -6.62 5.65 -4.04
CA THR A 83 -6.78 5.21 -2.67
C THR A 83 -8.12 5.67 -2.13
N ASP A 84 -8.65 4.97 -1.12
CA ASP A 84 -9.83 5.44 -0.37
C ASP A 84 -9.59 6.77 0.37
N GLY A 85 -8.34 7.23 0.47
CA GLY A 85 -7.95 8.55 0.99
C GLY A 85 -7.93 9.67 -0.05
N GLY A 86 -8.10 9.36 -1.34
CA GLY A 86 -8.14 10.37 -2.41
C GLY A 86 -6.91 10.46 -3.31
N ASP A 87 -5.83 9.75 -2.99
CA ASP A 87 -4.58 9.81 -3.76
C ASP A 87 -4.66 8.93 -5.00
N GLY A 88 -4.17 9.43 -6.12
CA GLY A 88 -4.12 8.69 -7.39
C GLY A 88 -2.70 8.30 -7.75
N PHE A 89 -2.51 7.15 -8.41
CA PHE A 89 -1.24 6.79 -9.03
C PHE A 89 -1.38 5.83 -10.21
N LYS A 90 -0.34 5.72 -11.04
CA LYS A 90 -0.27 4.75 -12.13
C LYS A 90 0.36 3.44 -11.63
N ALA A 91 -0.30 2.32 -11.92
CA ALA A 91 0.18 1.00 -11.51
C ALA A 91 0.01 -0.05 -12.61
N ARG A 92 0.67 -1.19 -12.40
CA ARG A 92 0.46 -2.43 -13.15
C ARG A 92 0.61 -3.63 -12.25
N PHE A 93 0.15 -4.78 -12.72
CA PHE A 93 0.51 -6.06 -12.14
C PHE A 93 1.79 -6.59 -12.76
N VAL A 94 2.66 -7.14 -11.91
CA VAL A 94 3.88 -7.84 -12.31
C VAL A 94 3.90 -9.25 -11.72
N GLY A 95 4.71 -10.15 -12.29
CA GLY A 95 4.84 -11.53 -11.80
C GLY A 95 4.02 -12.56 -12.59
N LYS A 96 4.47 -13.82 -12.52
CA LYS A 96 3.87 -14.95 -13.25
C LYS A 96 2.86 -15.71 -12.39
N LYS A 97 3.34 -16.49 -11.41
CA LYS A 97 2.52 -17.28 -10.47
C LYS A 97 1.95 -16.38 -9.37
N THR A 98 2.82 -15.82 -8.55
CA THR A 98 2.47 -14.76 -7.59
C THR A 98 2.43 -13.42 -8.31
N LYS A 99 1.30 -12.72 -8.21
CA LYS A 99 1.12 -11.39 -8.79
C LYS A 99 1.47 -10.34 -7.74
N ARG A 100 2.06 -9.24 -8.18
CA ARG A 100 2.40 -8.09 -7.33
C ARG A 100 1.86 -6.81 -7.95
N LEU A 101 1.26 -5.96 -7.14
CA LEU A 101 0.91 -4.60 -7.55
C LEU A 101 2.18 -3.73 -7.53
N SER A 102 2.47 -3.04 -8.63
CA SER A 102 3.65 -2.19 -8.77
C SER A 102 3.23 -0.82 -9.28
N ALA A 103 3.54 0.23 -8.53
CA ALA A 103 3.46 1.60 -9.00
C ALA A 103 4.58 1.89 -10.02
N PHE A 104 4.31 2.81 -10.96
CA PHE A 104 5.22 3.14 -12.07
C PHE A 104 6.25 4.19 -11.73
N GLU A 105 5.79 5.34 -11.24
CA GLU A 105 6.59 6.57 -11.11
C GLU A 105 7.29 6.61 -9.76
N ASP A 106 6.55 6.30 -8.70
CA ASP A 106 7.04 6.20 -7.34
C ASP A 106 6.84 4.77 -6.83
N LYS A 107 7.93 4.12 -6.42
CA LYS A 107 7.89 2.73 -5.94
C LYS A 107 7.45 2.62 -4.48
N GLU A 108 7.51 3.71 -3.73
CA GLU A 108 7.23 3.76 -2.31
C GLU A 108 5.81 4.24 -2.02
N ILE A 109 5.14 4.89 -2.97
CA ILE A 109 3.80 5.48 -2.79
C ILE A 109 2.76 4.55 -2.14
N ILE A 110 2.79 3.25 -2.44
CA ILE A 110 1.87 2.27 -1.83
C ILE A 110 2.21 2.07 -0.35
N GLY A 111 3.50 1.95 -0.03
CA GLY A 111 3.96 1.76 1.34
C GLY A 111 3.89 3.03 2.16
N SER A 112 4.21 4.19 1.57
CA SER A 112 3.97 5.51 2.17
C SER A 112 2.52 5.66 2.58
N TRP A 113 1.59 5.46 1.65
CA TRP A 113 0.17 5.58 1.96
C TRP A 113 -0.32 4.65 3.08
N ILE A 114 0.16 3.40 3.14
CA ILE A 114 -0.21 2.46 4.21
C ILE A 114 0.45 2.85 5.54
N LYS A 115 1.76 3.05 5.56
CA LYS A 115 2.52 3.27 6.79
C LYS A 115 2.27 4.65 7.37
N GLU A 116 2.11 5.68 6.56
CA GLU A 116 1.72 7.02 7.03
C GLU A 116 0.34 6.98 7.68
N ARG A 117 -0.59 6.17 7.18
CA ARG A 117 -1.88 5.99 7.84
C ARG A 117 -1.72 5.43 9.27
N LEU A 118 -0.81 4.48 9.48
CA LEU A 118 -0.51 3.93 10.80
C LEU A 118 0.28 4.90 11.69
N MET A 119 1.26 5.62 11.11
CA MET A 119 2.07 6.62 11.82
C MET A 119 1.21 7.81 12.31
N ASN A 120 0.28 8.29 11.48
CA ASN A 120 -0.62 9.39 11.85
C ASN A 120 -1.62 9.01 12.96
N LEU A 121 -1.80 7.71 13.20
CA LEU A 121 -2.56 7.18 14.32
C LEU A 121 -1.69 6.86 15.54
N GLU A 122 -0.38 7.13 15.46
CA GLU A 122 0.63 6.81 16.47
C GLU A 122 0.74 5.31 16.78
N ILE A 123 0.25 4.44 15.89
CA ILE A 123 0.31 2.97 16.03
C ILE A 123 1.74 2.45 15.78
N ILE A 124 2.46 3.11 14.88
CA ILE A 124 3.86 2.80 14.59
C ILE A 124 4.71 4.09 14.63
N PRO A 125 5.99 4.00 15.01
CA PRO A 125 6.90 5.15 15.01
C PRO A 125 7.21 5.66 13.59
N GLU A 126 7.64 6.92 13.53
CA GLU A 126 8.05 7.56 12.29
C GLU A 126 9.49 7.19 11.89
N PHE A 127 9.62 6.43 10.81
CA PHE A 127 10.92 6.11 10.20
C PHE A 127 10.93 6.41 8.71
N LYS A 128 12.10 6.86 8.22
CA LYS A 128 12.36 7.00 6.79
C LYS A 128 13.13 5.81 6.24
N PHE A 129 14.08 5.29 7.01
CA PHE A 129 14.96 4.18 6.63
C PHE A 129 14.97 3.11 7.71
N VAL A 130 15.07 1.85 7.30
CA VAL A 130 15.10 0.69 8.22
C VAL A 130 16.22 0.79 9.24
N ILE A 131 17.36 1.39 8.88
CA ILE A 131 18.50 1.55 9.79
C ILE A 131 18.19 2.41 11.03
N GLN A 132 17.14 3.23 10.98
CA GLN A 132 16.72 4.08 12.11
C GLN A 132 15.96 3.27 13.18
N ASP A 133 15.45 2.10 12.82
CA ASP A 133 14.69 1.23 13.71
C ASP A 133 15.60 0.21 14.39
N HIS A 134 16.31 0.66 15.42
CA HIS A 134 17.26 -0.18 16.16
C HIS A 134 16.58 -1.27 16.99
N PHE A 135 15.33 -1.06 17.37
CA PHE A 135 14.58 -1.92 18.30
C PHE A 135 13.47 -2.72 17.62
N LYS A 136 13.33 -2.61 16.28
CA LYS A 136 12.28 -3.26 15.48
C LYS A 136 10.87 -2.78 15.82
N GLU A 137 10.73 -1.57 16.37
CA GLU A 137 9.45 -0.95 16.74
C GLU A 137 8.58 -0.61 15.51
N GLY A 138 9.19 -0.52 14.32
CA GLY A 138 8.49 -0.27 13.06
C GLY A 138 8.02 -1.56 12.35
N VAL A 139 8.31 -2.74 12.90
CA VAL A 139 7.78 -4.00 12.38
C VAL A 139 6.29 -4.06 12.70
N ILE A 140 5.44 -3.97 11.68
CA ILE A 140 3.98 -3.97 11.86
C ILE A 140 3.57 -5.36 12.33
N THR A 141 2.89 -5.42 13.48
CA THR A 141 2.43 -6.66 14.11
C THR A 141 0.92 -6.85 13.98
N ARG A 142 0.43 -8.03 14.38
CA ARG A 142 -1.00 -8.34 14.41
C ARG A 142 -1.73 -7.42 15.38
N GLU A 143 -1.16 -7.20 16.55
CA GLU A 143 -1.70 -6.34 17.61
C GLU A 143 -1.87 -4.89 17.10
N MET A 144 -0.88 -4.37 16.36
CA MET A 144 -0.98 -3.06 15.70
C MET A 144 -2.11 -3.00 14.64
N LEU A 145 -2.32 -4.07 13.86
CA LEU A 145 -3.43 -4.15 12.90
C LEU A 145 -4.80 -4.29 13.58
N GLU A 146 -4.84 -4.92 14.75
CA GLU A 146 -6.04 -4.99 15.61
C GLU A 146 -6.37 -3.61 16.19
N GLU A 147 -5.37 -2.86 16.65
CA GLU A 147 -5.51 -1.45 17.06
C GLU A 147 -5.99 -0.56 15.91
N TYR A 148 -5.41 -0.74 14.72
CA TYR A 148 -5.90 -0.08 13.51
C TYR A 148 -7.34 -0.49 13.16
N GLY A 149 -7.74 -1.71 13.50
CA GLY A 149 -9.07 -2.26 13.21
C GLY A 149 -9.20 -2.86 11.81
N GLY A 150 -8.11 -3.28 11.17
CA GLY A 150 -8.11 -3.80 9.79
C GLY A 150 -6.87 -4.61 9.43
N ASP A 151 -7.09 -5.79 8.85
CA ASP A 151 -6.07 -6.81 8.58
C ASP A 151 -5.96 -7.19 7.09
N LYS A 152 -6.53 -6.38 6.20
CA LYS A 152 -6.59 -6.67 4.76
C LYS A 152 -6.57 -5.41 3.91
N LEU A 153 -5.98 -5.53 2.74
CA LEU A 153 -6.09 -4.55 1.67
C LEU A 153 -7.13 -5.03 0.64
N ILE A 154 -7.86 -4.10 0.05
CA ILE A 154 -8.87 -4.40 -0.97
C ILE A 154 -8.52 -3.66 -2.24
N LEU A 155 -8.46 -4.38 -3.35
CA LEU A 155 -8.26 -3.82 -4.68
C LEU A 155 -9.48 -4.12 -5.54
N LYS A 156 -10.29 -3.09 -5.81
CA LYS A 156 -11.55 -3.16 -6.56
C LYS A 156 -11.36 -2.62 -7.97
N LYS A 157 -11.60 -3.47 -8.98
CA LYS A 157 -11.68 -3.05 -10.38
C LYS A 157 -13.03 -2.40 -10.63
N THR A 158 -13.03 -1.12 -10.97
CA THR A 158 -14.29 -0.38 -11.20
C THR A 158 -14.73 -0.48 -12.66
N THR A 159 -15.98 -0.09 -12.93
CA THR A 159 -16.47 0.14 -14.30
C THR A 159 -16.00 1.48 -14.89
N LYS A 160 -15.26 2.29 -14.13
CA LYS A 160 -14.83 3.64 -14.52
C LYS A 160 -13.52 3.62 -15.30
N PHE A 161 -13.33 4.65 -16.10
CA PHE A 161 -12.13 4.85 -16.92
C PHE A 161 -11.68 6.31 -16.85
N LYS A 162 -10.36 6.52 -16.92
CA LYS A 162 -9.73 7.84 -17.04
C LYS A 162 -8.89 7.88 -18.32
N LYS A 163 -8.90 9.02 -19.03
CA LYS A 163 -8.04 9.22 -20.19
C LYS A 163 -6.63 9.63 -19.73
N ASP A 164 -5.61 9.05 -20.36
CA ASP A 164 -4.22 9.45 -20.18
C ASP A 164 -3.85 10.66 -21.05
N GLU A 165 -2.59 11.11 -20.96
CA GLU A 165 -2.03 12.21 -21.75
C GLU A 165 -2.19 12.01 -23.27
N ASN A 166 -2.26 10.75 -23.72
CA ASN A 166 -2.45 10.37 -25.12
C ASN A 166 -3.92 10.14 -25.47
N LYS A 167 -4.85 10.56 -24.61
CA LYS A 167 -6.31 10.36 -24.72
C LYS A 167 -6.73 8.89 -24.71
N LYS A 168 -5.85 7.94 -24.39
CA LYS A 168 -6.19 6.52 -24.29
C LYS A 168 -6.95 6.27 -23.00
N ARG A 169 -8.03 5.48 -23.08
CA ARG A 169 -8.82 5.07 -21.91
C ARG A 169 -8.03 4.05 -21.09
N ARG A 170 -7.93 4.30 -19.80
CA ARG A 170 -7.28 3.42 -18.81
C ARG A 170 -8.30 3.05 -17.75
N ALA A 171 -8.29 1.78 -17.35
CA ALA A 171 -9.12 1.30 -16.26
C ALA A 171 -8.77 2.03 -14.97
N VAL A 172 -9.77 2.15 -14.09
CA VAL A 172 -9.59 2.73 -12.75
C VAL A 172 -9.85 1.65 -11.71
N TRP A 173 -8.92 1.53 -10.78
CA TRP A 173 -9.01 0.65 -9.62
C TRP A 173 -9.09 1.48 -8.35
N LEU A 174 -9.88 1.03 -7.38
CA LEU A 174 -9.91 1.57 -6.04
C LEU A 174 -9.08 0.67 -5.13
N PHE A 175 -8.16 1.25 -4.38
CA PHE A 175 -7.30 0.57 -3.42
C PHE A 175 -7.64 1.05 -2.02
N SER A 176 -8.03 0.13 -1.15
CA SER A 176 -8.58 0.45 0.16
C SER A 176 -7.86 -0.30 1.25
N PHE A 177 -7.74 0.34 2.40
CA PHE A 177 -7.22 -0.24 3.64
C PHE A 177 -8.27 0.02 4.71
N PRO A 178 -9.37 -0.74 4.72
CA PRO A 178 -10.50 -0.45 5.58
C PRO A 178 -10.15 -0.64 7.05
N SER A 179 -10.69 0.23 7.90
CA SER A 179 -10.64 0.12 9.36
C SER A 179 -12.06 0.00 9.91
N LYS A 180 -12.22 -0.77 11.00
CA LYS A 180 -13.45 -0.79 11.82
C LYS A 180 -13.49 0.34 12.84
N ASN A 181 -12.33 0.90 13.18
CA ASN A 181 -12.15 1.87 14.25
C ASN A 181 -12.20 3.31 13.72
N TYR A 182 -11.86 3.51 12.45
CA TYR A 182 -11.76 4.83 11.82
C TYR A 182 -12.48 4.88 10.47
N SER A 183 -13.20 5.97 10.20
CA SER A 183 -13.75 6.27 8.89
C SER A 183 -12.68 6.75 7.92
N ASN A 184 -12.91 6.57 6.60
CA ASN A 184 -12.01 7.10 5.56
C ASN A 184 -11.80 8.62 5.69
N LYS A 185 -12.83 9.35 6.16
CA LYS A 185 -12.75 10.78 6.40
C LYS A 185 -11.75 11.10 7.51
N GLU A 186 -11.86 10.45 8.67
CA GLU A 186 -10.92 10.65 9.78
C GLU A 186 -9.48 10.34 9.37
N LEU A 187 -9.27 9.21 8.68
CA LEU A 187 -7.97 8.79 8.18
C LEU A 187 -7.37 9.82 7.19
N SER A 188 -8.20 10.40 6.32
CA SER A 188 -7.77 11.43 5.37
C SER A 188 -7.44 12.77 6.04
N GLU A 189 -8.16 13.14 7.10
CA GLU A 189 -7.93 14.39 7.84
C GLU A 189 -6.64 14.33 8.65
N MET A 190 -6.32 13.15 9.22
CA MET A 190 -5.08 12.89 9.95
C MET A 190 -3.87 12.87 9.01
N GLY A 191 -4.00 12.30 7.81
CA GLY A 191 -2.95 12.25 6.78
C GLY A 191 -2.42 13.61 6.30
N ASN A 192 -3.16 14.70 6.48
CA ASN A 192 -2.70 16.04 6.12
C ASN A 192 -1.70 16.65 7.13
N ARG A 193 -1.35 15.93 8.21
CA ARG A 193 -0.48 16.45 9.28
C ARG A 193 1.00 16.14 9.07
N VAL A 194 1.38 15.13 8.26
CA VAL A 194 2.77 14.70 8.12
C VAL A 194 3.10 14.35 6.66
N PHE A 195 4.17 14.96 6.14
CA PHE A 195 4.85 14.75 4.84
C PHE A 195 4.00 14.43 3.60
N PHE A 196 3.44 15.48 2.96
CA PHE A 196 3.30 15.49 1.50
C PHE A 196 3.96 16.74 0.90
N LEU A 197 4.99 16.51 0.06
CA LEU A 197 5.38 17.47 -0.98
C LEU A 197 4.25 17.55 -2.03
N PRO A 198 4.07 18.71 -2.68
CA PRO A 198 2.76 19.20 -3.12
C PRO A 198 2.08 18.39 -4.24
N LYS A 199 0.74 18.50 -4.25
CA LYS A 199 -0.27 18.01 -5.22
C LYS A 199 -0.09 18.55 -6.66
N SER A 200 1.12 18.59 -7.21
CA SER A 200 1.42 19.18 -8.52
C SER A 200 1.89 18.19 -9.59
N ALA A 201 1.56 16.90 -9.47
CA ALA A 201 1.85 15.89 -10.51
C ALA A 201 0.61 15.38 -11.28
N TRP A 202 -0.59 15.88 -10.97
CA TRP A 202 -1.83 15.42 -11.60
C TRP A 202 -2.50 16.54 -12.42
N LYS A 203 -1.78 17.10 -13.39
CA LYS A 203 -2.36 17.80 -14.53
C LYS A 203 -2.25 16.93 -15.77
#